data_AF-A0A3D0GPT0-F1
#
_entry.id   AF-A0A3D0GPT0-F1
#
_cell.length_a   1.000
_cell.length_b   1.000
_cell.length_c   1.000
_cell.angle_alpha   90.00
_cell.angle_beta   90.00
_cell.angle_gamma   90.00
#
_symmetry.space_group_name_H-M   'P 1'
#
loop_
_entity.id
_entity.type
_entity.pdbx_description
1 polymer ?
#
loop_
_entity_poly.entity_id
_entity_poly.type
_entity_poly.pdbx_seq_one_letter_code
_entity_poly.pdbx_strand_id
1 'polypeptide(L)'
;MVTAASETLDPTVVVGILAAAEGAINRALKYAPKTQADLAALEDQSIRIVIHQPEFQLTCLLGYPIKLQSIAESKPNASVEGSLSDYLTIVSS
;
A
#
# COMPACT_ATOMS: atom_id res chain seq x y z
N MET A 1 29.37 15.06 4.60
CA MET A 1 28.34 14.52 3.68
C MET A 1 28.36 13.01 3.86
N VAL A 2 27.36 12.45 4.54
CA VAL A 2 27.17 11.00 4.61
C VAL A 2 26.15 10.68 3.53
N THR A 3 26.63 10.25 2.36
CA THR A 3 25.80 9.59 1.37
C THR A 3 25.35 8.27 2.00
N ALA A 4 24.12 8.24 2.51
CA ALA A 4 23.48 6.99 2.83
C ALA A 4 23.44 6.18 1.54
N ALA A 5 24.14 5.04 1.52
CA ALA A 5 23.93 4.05 0.49
C ALA A 5 22.43 3.74 0.50
N SER A 6 21.75 3.98 -0.62
CA SER A 6 20.43 3.39 -0.84
C SER A 6 20.67 1.89 -0.92
N GLU A 7 20.63 1.22 0.23
CA GLU A 7 20.50 -0.23 0.31
C GLU A 7 19.13 -0.52 -0.30
N THR A 8 19.10 -0.73 -1.61
CA THR A 8 17.92 -1.15 -2.34
C THR A 8 17.46 -2.45 -1.68
N LEU A 9 16.36 -2.38 -0.91
CA LEU A 9 15.77 -3.54 -0.24
C LEU A 9 15.62 -4.69 -1.25
N ASP A 10 15.98 -5.91 -0.84
CA ASP A 10 15.83 -7.10 -1.68
C ASP A 10 14.39 -7.21 -2.21
N PRO A 11 14.17 -7.31 -3.53
CA PRO A 11 12.83 -7.36 -4.11
C PRO A 11 11.95 -8.48 -3.54
N THR A 12 12.55 -9.61 -3.15
CA THR A 12 11.86 -10.73 -2.50
C THR A 12 11.32 -10.32 -1.13
N VAL A 13 12.09 -9.54 -0.37
CA VAL A 13 11.67 -9.01 0.94
C VAL A 13 10.52 -8.03 0.76
N VAL A 14 10.60 -7.14 -0.23
CA VAL A 14 9.53 -6.19 -0.56
C VAL A 14 8.23 -6.93 -0.91
N VAL A 15 8.30 -7.92 -1.80
CA VAL A 15 7.13 -8.72 -2.18
C VAL A 15 6.57 -9.49 -0.99
N GLY A 16 7.42 -10.05 -0.13
CA GLY A 16 6.99 -10.74 1.09
C GLY A 16 6.25 -9.82 2.06
N ILE A 17 6.74 -8.60 2.27
CA ILE A 17 6.09 -7.59 3.11
C ILE A 17 4.74 -7.17 2.51
N LEU A 18 4.67 -6.91 1.20
CA LEU A 18 3.43 -6.54 0.53
C LEU A 18 2.37 -7.66 0.63
N ALA A 19 2.75 -8.92 0.40
CA ALA A 19 1.84 -10.05 0.53
C ALA A 19 1.33 -10.22 1.98
N ALA A 20 2.21 -10.00 2.97
CA ALA A 20 1.81 -10.04 4.38
C ALA A 20 0.84 -8.91 4.73
N ALA A 21 1.10 -7.69 4.26
CA ALA A 21 0.23 -6.53 4.46
C ALA A 21 -1.13 -6.72 3.77
N GLU A 22 -1.14 -7.17 2.52
CA GLU A 22 -2.35 -7.52 1.77
C GLU A 22 -3.19 -8.57 2.53
N GLY A 23 -2.56 -9.64 2.99
CA GLY A 23 -3.22 -10.68 3.78
C GLY A 23 -3.74 -10.18 5.14
N ALA A 24 -3.05 -9.24 5.78
CA ALA A 24 -3.51 -8.60 7.02
C ALA A 24 -4.75 -7.72 6.79
N ILE A 25 -4.71 -6.85 5.78
CA ILE A 25 -5.82 -5.95 5.44
C ILE A 25 -7.05 -6.75 5.01
N ASN A 26 -6.90 -7.70 4.09
CA ASN A 26 -8.02 -8.52 3.62
C ASN A 26 -8.63 -9.37 4.74
N ARG A 27 -7.84 -9.83 5.72
CA ARG A 27 -8.38 -10.50 6.92
C ARG A 27 -9.15 -9.54 7.83
N ALA A 28 -8.64 -8.33 8.06
CA ALA A 28 -9.33 -7.32 8.85
C ALA A 28 -10.66 -6.91 8.18
N LEU A 29 -10.66 -6.76 6.86
CA LEU A 29 -11.86 -6.40 6.08
C LEU A 29 -12.99 -7.42 6.25
N LYS A 30 -12.72 -8.70 6.53
CA LYS A 30 -13.75 -9.71 6.82
C LYS A 30 -14.70 -9.31 7.94
N TYR A 31 -14.23 -8.49 8.88
CA TYR A 31 -15.00 -8.00 10.02
C TYR A 31 -15.70 -6.65 9.74
N ALA A 32 -15.52 -6.07 8.56
CA ALA A 32 -16.08 -4.78 8.14
C ALA A 32 -16.85 -4.91 6.80
N PRO A 33 -18.06 -5.53 6.80
CA PRO A 33 -18.80 -5.82 5.57
C PRO A 33 -19.22 -4.58 4.78
N LYS A 34 -19.48 -3.45 5.47
CA LYS A 34 -19.76 -2.17 4.81
C LYS A 34 -18.55 -1.70 4.00
N THR A 35 -17.36 -1.73 4.59
CA THR A 35 -16.11 -1.36 3.92
C THR A 35 -15.79 -2.29 2.76
N GLN A 36 -16.14 -3.58 2.84
CA GLN A 36 -16.01 -4.49 1.70
C GLN A 36 -16.90 -4.06 0.52
N ALA A 37 -18.16 -3.70 0.79
CA ALA A 37 -19.08 -3.24 -0.26
C ALA A 37 -18.61 -1.92 -0.88
N ASP A 38 -18.14 -0.98 -0.06
CA ASP A 38 -17.58 0.30 -0.53
C ASP A 38 -16.32 0.07 -1.39
N LEU A 39 -15.44 -0.85 -0.98
CA LEU A 39 -14.24 -1.21 -1.75
C LEU A 39 -14.58 -1.95 -3.06
N ALA A 40 -15.58 -2.83 -3.06
CA ALA A 40 -16.03 -3.52 -4.27
C ALA A 40 -16.56 -2.55 -5.33
N ALA A 41 -17.17 -1.43 -4.92
CA ALA A 41 -17.60 -0.37 -5.84
C ALA A 41 -16.43 0.41 -6.48
N LEU A 42 -15.21 0.24 -5.97
CA LEU A 42 -13.99 0.87 -6.47
C LEU A 42 -13.13 -0.11 -7.30
N GLU A 43 -13.70 -1.20 -7.78
CA GLU A 43 -13.02 -2.15 -8.66
C GLU A 43 -12.39 -1.44 -9.87
N ASP A 44 -11.26 -1.96 -10.35
CA ASP A 44 -10.40 -1.39 -11.40
C ASP A 44 -9.77 -0.03 -11.10
N GLN A 45 -9.98 0.53 -9.90
CA GLN A 45 -9.28 1.72 -9.46
C GLN A 45 -7.99 1.35 -8.72
N SER A 46 -7.03 2.26 -8.73
CA SER A 46 -5.75 2.08 -8.07
C SER A 46 -5.22 3.38 -7.48
N ILE A 47 -4.56 3.26 -6.34
CA ILE A 47 -3.93 4.36 -5.63
C ILE A 47 -2.44 4.06 -5.51
N ARG A 48 -1.61 4.99 -5.94
CA ARG A 48 -0.18 4.98 -5.63
C ARG A 48 0.05 5.54 -4.23
N ILE A 49 0.82 4.84 -3.43
CA ILE A 49 1.24 5.28 -2.10
C ILE A 49 2.75 5.46 -2.15
N VAL A 50 3.21 6.69 -1.92
CA VAL A 50 4.62 7.05 -1.85
C VAL A 50 4.95 7.39 -0.40
N ILE A 51 5.91 6.66 0.14
CA ILE A 51 6.47 6.87 1.48
C ILE A 51 7.88 7.42 1.27
N HIS A 52 8.18 8.60 1.80
CA HIS A 52 9.48 9.24 1.59
C HIS A 52 10.54 8.81 2.60
N GLN A 53 10.13 8.32 3.78
CA GLN A 53 11.02 7.95 4.88
C GLN A 53 10.44 6.77 5.68
N PRO A 54 11.03 5.55 5.56
CA PRO A 54 12.00 5.15 4.53
C PRO A 54 11.39 5.27 3.12
N GLU A 55 12.23 5.50 2.10
CA GLU A 55 11.75 5.61 0.72
C GLU A 55 11.16 4.28 0.26
N PHE A 56 9.85 4.27 0.00
CA PHE A 56 9.11 3.09 -0.42
C PHE A 56 7.90 3.50 -1.24
N GLN A 57 7.66 2.79 -2.35
CA GLN A 57 6.48 3.02 -3.18
C GLN A 57 5.72 1.71 -3.34
N LEU A 58 4.40 1.80 -3.26
CA LEU A 58 3.50 0.71 -3.61
C LEU A 58 2.27 1.23 -4.35
N THR A 59 1.58 0.33 -5.02
CA THR A 59 0.29 0.56 -5.65
C THR A 59 -0.73 -0.35 -5.00
N CYS A 60 -1.81 0.24 -4.52
CA CYS A 60 -2.97 -0.48 -4.02
C CYS A 60 -4.02 -0.55 -5.13
N LEU A 61 -4.32 -1.75 -5.61
CA LEU A 61 -5.49 -1.99 -6.47
C LEU A 61 -6.71 -2.11 -5.56
N LEU A 62 -7.67 -1.23 -5.80
CA LEU A 62 -8.94 -1.17 -5.10
C LEU A 62 -9.90 -2.24 -5.65
N GLY A 63 -10.86 -2.63 -4.83
CA GLY A 63 -11.68 -3.82 -5.02
C GLY A 63 -11.71 -4.67 -3.76
N TYR A 64 -12.47 -5.76 -3.80
CA TYR A 64 -12.44 -6.78 -2.74
C TYR A 64 -12.22 -8.17 -3.36
N PRO A 65 -11.10 -8.85 -3.04
CA PRO A 65 -10.02 -8.42 -2.14
C PRO A 65 -9.19 -7.27 -2.71
N ILE A 66 -8.59 -6.47 -1.83
CA ILE A 66 -7.58 -5.49 -2.27
C ILE A 66 -6.30 -6.23 -2.69
N LYS A 67 -5.50 -5.61 -3.57
CA LYS A 67 -4.17 -6.13 -3.93
C LYS A 67 -3.09 -5.07 -3.77
N LEU A 68 -1.94 -5.44 -3.25
CA LEU A 68 -0.78 -4.56 -3.11
C LEU A 68 0.34 -4.98 -4.06
N GLN A 69 0.87 -4.04 -4.83
CA GLN A 69 1.89 -4.28 -5.84
C GLN A 69 3.03 -3.26 -5.70
N SER A 70 4.27 -3.70 -5.89
CA SER A 70 5.44 -2.80 -5.93
C SER A 70 5.51 -2.01 -7.24
N ILE A 71 5.06 -2.63 -8.34
CA ILE A 71 5.07 -2.05 -9.69
C ILE A 71 3.63 -1.95 -10.18
N ALA A 72 3.24 -0.77 -10.67
CA ALA A 72 1.96 -0.60 -11.35
C ALA A 72 2.11 -0.90 -12.84
N GLU A 73 1.28 -1.80 -13.38
CA GLU A 73 1.20 -2.03 -14.83
C GLU A 73 0.47 -0.90 -15.56
N SER A 74 -0.39 -0.16 -14.84
CA SER A 74 -1.24 0.91 -15.36
C SER A 74 -1.08 2.21 -14.57
N LYS A 75 -1.43 3.34 -15.18
CA LYS A 75 -1.39 4.64 -14.50
C LYS A 75 -2.37 4.64 -13.32
N PRO A 76 -1.92 4.98 -12.09
CA PRO A 76 -2.77 5.02 -10.93
C PRO A 76 -3.81 6.15 -11.03
N ASN A 77 -5.01 5.91 -10.47
CA ASN A 77 -6.10 6.88 -10.46
C ASN A 77 -5.80 8.05 -9.51
N ALA A 78 -5.09 7.78 -8.42
CA ALA A 78 -4.66 8.78 -7.45
C ALA A 78 -3.25 8.49 -6.91
N SER A 79 -2.60 9.49 -6.33
CA SER A 79 -1.32 9.34 -5.60
C SER A 79 -1.46 10.00 -4.23
N VAL A 80 -1.03 9.30 -3.19
CA VAL A 80 -0.91 9.81 -1.82
C VAL A 80 0.55 9.71 -1.42
N GLU A 81 1.08 10.79 -0.85
CA GLU A 81 2.51 10.95 -0.58
C GLU A 81 2.72 11.48 0.84
N GLY A 82 3.70 10.93 1.56
CA GLY A 82 3.95 11.30 2.95
C GLY A 82 5.10 10.50 3.59
N SER A 83 5.37 10.73 4.87
CA SER A 83 6.28 9.88 5.65
C SER A 83 5.53 8.68 6.25
N LEU A 84 6.22 7.60 6.61
CA LEU A 84 5.58 6.46 7.26
C LEU A 84 4.87 6.88 8.56
N SER A 85 5.48 7.81 9.30
CA SER A 85 4.93 8.37 10.54
C SER A 85 3.58 9.06 10.33
N ASP A 86 3.39 9.74 9.19
CA ASP A 86 2.12 10.41 8.87
C ASP A 86 0.99 9.38 8.72
N TYR A 87 1.25 8.29 8.00
CA TYR A 87 0.29 7.20 7.83
C TYR A 87 -0.02 6.48 9.14
N LEU A 88 0.99 6.25 9.99
CA LEU A 88 0.79 5.61 11.29
C LEU A 88 -0.05 6.48 12.23
N THR A 89 0.13 7.80 12.18
CA THR A 89 -0.66 8.73 13.00
C THR A 89 -2.15 8.63 12.70
N ILE A 90 -2.53 8.56 11.41
CA ILE A 90 -3.92 8.45 10.95
C ILE A 90 -4.61 7.20 11.48
N VAL A 91 -3.88 6.08 11.64
CA VAL A 91 -4.44 4.81 12.11
C VAL A 91 -4.56 4.76 13.63
N SER A 92 -3.73 5.54 14.35
CA SER A 92 -3.69 5.56 15.82
C SER A 92 -4.67 6.53 16.48
N SER A 93 -5.31 7.39 15.69
CA SER A 93 -6.32 8.37 16.10
C SER A 93 -7.75 7.85 15.92
#